data_AF-A0A4V2WL51-F1
#
_entry.id   AF-A0A4V2WL51-F1
#
_cell.length_a   1.000
_cell.length_b   1.000
_cell.length_c   1.000
_cell.angle_alpha   90.00
_cell.angle_beta   90.00
_cell.angle_gamma   90.00
#
_symmetry.space_group_name_H-M   'P 1'
#
loop_
_entity.id
_entity.type
_entity.pdbx_description
1 polymer ?
#
loop_
_entity_poly.entity_id
_entity_poly.type
_entity_poly.pdbx_seq_one_letter_code
_entity_poly.pdbx_strand_id
1 'polypeptide(L)'
;MADARQRFLAAHLPADATDQARTVAARFALVAAAGEMAADMGVLPWPQGEAERAAAAGLAAWLSDRGGAASGEDAAAVQAVRAFIERHGEARFGLIGHDPDGLRVMEGDGRPVANRAGWRLRPRKEGEGWRFLFLPEVWRGEVCAGLDPAEAARALQRAGLLTPGEGKNLARKERVPGHDQPRVYVVAGSILD
;
A
#
# COMPACT_ATOMS: atom_id res chain seq x y z
N MET A 1 2.78 -36.13 -14.95
CA MET A 1 3.11 -34.73 -15.34
C MET A 1 2.00 -33.74 -14.96
N ALA A 2 0.79 -33.80 -15.55
CA ALA A 2 -0.30 -32.86 -15.22
C ALA A 2 -0.69 -32.87 -13.72
N ASP A 3 -0.73 -34.05 -13.14
CA ASP A 3 -1.06 -34.30 -11.73
C ASP A 3 -0.02 -33.71 -10.75
N ALA A 4 1.27 -33.88 -11.02
CA ALA A 4 2.36 -33.32 -10.21
C ALA A 4 2.37 -31.78 -10.24
N ARG A 5 2.12 -31.18 -11.41
CA ARG A 5 2.00 -29.72 -11.54
C ARG A 5 0.85 -29.17 -10.70
N GLN A 6 -0.31 -29.83 -10.73
CA GLN A 6 -1.50 -29.34 -10.03
C GLN A 6 -1.36 -29.46 -8.51
N ARG A 7 -0.72 -30.53 -8.01
CA ARG A 7 -0.35 -30.66 -6.58
C ARG A 7 0.60 -29.55 -6.13
N PHE A 8 1.67 -29.29 -6.87
CA PHE A 8 2.64 -28.25 -6.53
C PHE A 8 1.98 -26.87 -6.46
N LEU A 9 1.13 -26.54 -7.45
CA LEU A 9 0.38 -25.29 -7.45
C LEU A 9 -0.57 -25.17 -6.26
N ALA A 10 -1.28 -26.24 -5.91
CA ALA A 10 -2.19 -26.23 -4.76
C ALA A 10 -1.44 -26.10 -3.42
N ALA A 11 -0.22 -26.63 -3.32
CA ALA A 11 0.57 -26.62 -2.10
C ALA A 11 1.31 -25.29 -1.87
N HIS A 12 1.77 -24.63 -2.94
CA HIS A 12 2.73 -23.51 -2.82
C HIS A 12 2.22 -22.17 -3.37
N LEU A 13 1.02 -22.12 -3.95
CA LEU A 13 0.47 -20.90 -4.50
C LEU A 13 -0.71 -20.38 -3.64
N PRO A 14 -0.73 -19.09 -3.27
CA PRO A 14 -1.89 -18.47 -2.63
C PRO A 14 -3.17 -18.60 -3.46
N ALA A 15 -4.32 -18.71 -2.81
CA ALA A 15 -5.61 -18.87 -3.49
C ALA A 15 -5.95 -17.68 -4.41
N ASP A 16 -5.56 -16.48 -4.00
CA ASP A 16 -5.75 -15.20 -4.68
C ASP A 16 -4.61 -14.84 -5.66
N ALA A 17 -3.74 -15.79 -5.97
CA ALA A 17 -2.61 -15.57 -6.86
C ALA A 17 -3.05 -15.13 -8.27
N THR A 18 -2.42 -14.07 -8.76
CA THR A 18 -2.57 -13.51 -10.12
C THR A 18 -2.20 -14.53 -11.21
N ASP A 19 -2.69 -14.32 -12.44
CA ASP A 19 -2.39 -15.19 -13.59
C ASP A 19 -0.89 -15.30 -13.91
N GLN A 20 -0.15 -14.22 -13.70
CA GLN A 20 1.31 -14.23 -13.82
C GLN A 20 1.97 -15.07 -12.71
N ALA A 21 1.42 -15.07 -11.48
CA ALA A 21 1.94 -15.93 -10.40
C ALA A 21 1.72 -17.41 -10.73
N ARG A 22 0.53 -17.74 -11.26
CA ARG A 22 0.20 -19.09 -11.72
C ARG A 22 1.13 -19.57 -12.83
N THR A 23 1.49 -18.68 -13.76
CA THR A 23 2.39 -19.00 -14.87
C THR A 23 3.81 -19.28 -14.38
N VAL A 24 4.34 -18.48 -13.45
CA VAL A 24 5.69 -18.69 -12.90
C VAL A 24 5.72 -19.93 -12.01
N ALA A 25 4.73 -20.12 -11.15
CA ALA A 25 4.62 -21.30 -10.31
C ALA A 25 4.53 -22.60 -11.14
N ALA A 26 3.90 -22.55 -12.32
CA ALA A 26 3.87 -23.70 -13.24
C ALA A 26 5.27 -24.08 -13.78
N ARG A 27 6.20 -23.12 -13.92
CA ARG A 27 7.58 -23.39 -14.31
C ARG A 27 8.37 -24.01 -13.16
N PHE A 28 8.20 -23.50 -11.94
CA PHE A 28 8.80 -24.12 -10.74
C PHE A 28 8.29 -25.55 -10.53
N ALA A 29 6.99 -25.79 -10.74
CA ALA A 29 6.42 -27.12 -10.67
C ALA A 29 7.04 -28.10 -11.69
N LEU A 30 7.40 -27.61 -12.89
CA LEU A 30 8.08 -28.41 -13.89
C LEU A 30 9.52 -28.76 -13.46
N VAL A 31 10.24 -27.79 -12.89
CA VAL A 31 11.60 -28.00 -12.35
C VAL A 31 11.58 -29.01 -11.21
N ALA A 32 10.62 -28.88 -10.28
CA ALA A 32 10.41 -29.85 -9.20
C ALA A 32 10.21 -31.25 -9.76
N ALA A 33 9.25 -31.44 -10.66
CA ALA A 33 8.94 -32.75 -11.24
C ALA A 33 10.13 -33.37 -11.98
N ALA A 34 10.87 -32.56 -12.76
CA ALA A 34 12.05 -33.04 -13.47
C ALA A 34 13.19 -33.43 -12.51
N GLY A 35 13.40 -32.66 -11.44
CA GLY A 35 14.42 -32.95 -10.43
C GLY A 35 14.10 -34.20 -9.62
N GLU A 36 12.83 -34.42 -9.25
CA GLU A 36 12.40 -35.65 -8.58
C GLU A 36 12.62 -36.87 -9.50
N MET A 37 12.26 -36.78 -10.79
CA MET A 37 12.53 -37.86 -11.75
C MET A 37 14.04 -38.15 -11.90
N ALA A 38 14.88 -37.11 -11.92
CA ALA A 38 16.32 -37.27 -12.03
C ALA A 38 16.93 -37.89 -10.76
N ALA A 39 16.40 -37.58 -9.58
CA ALA A 39 16.78 -38.20 -8.31
C ALA A 39 16.36 -39.68 -8.28
N ASP A 40 15.12 -40.01 -8.68
CA ASP A 40 14.62 -41.38 -8.77
C ASP A 40 15.46 -42.25 -9.72
N MET A 41 15.98 -41.66 -10.80
CA MET A 41 16.88 -42.34 -11.75
C MET A 41 18.34 -42.41 -11.29
N GLY A 42 18.67 -41.87 -10.11
CA GLY A 42 20.04 -41.83 -9.59
C GLY A 42 20.99 -40.89 -10.33
N VAL A 43 20.46 -39.98 -11.16
CA VAL A 43 21.25 -38.96 -11.86
C VAL A 43 21.70 -37.87 -10.90
N LEU A 44 20.82 -37.49 -9.97
CA LEU A 44 21.11 -36.52 -8.91
C LEU A 44 21.25 -37.25 -7.57
N PRO A 45 22.29 -36.93 -6.75
CA PRO A 45 22.48 -37.53 -5.43
C PRO A 45 21.59 -36.84 -4.39
N TRP A 46 20.33 -36.56 -4.73
CA TRP A 46 19.40 -35.83 -3.89
C TRP A 46 18.42 -36.79 -3.20
N PRO A 47 18.06 -36.54 -1.94
CA PRO A 47 17.00 -37.30 -1.29
C PRO A 47 15.63 -36.96 -1.91
N GLN A 48 14.69 -37.90 -1.81
CA GLN A 48 13.32 -37.69 -2.29
C GLN A 48 12.71 -36.42 -1.70
N GLY A 49 12.04 -35.63 -2.55
CA GLY A 49 11.41 -34.36 -2.20
C GLY A 49 12.37 -33.16 -2.12
N GLU A 50 13.68 -33.33 -2.34
CA GLU A 50 14.63 -32.21 -2.31
C GLU A 50 14.43 -31.25 -3.49
N ALA A 51 14.15 -31.77 -4.69
CA ALA A 51 13.92 -30.93 -5.85
C ALA A 51 12.62 -30.11 -5.69
N GLU A 52 11.59 -30.73 -5.12
CA GLU A 52 10.34 -30.04 -4.77
C GLU A 52 10.58 -28.94 -3.72
N ARG A 53 11.29 -29.24 -2.63
CA ARG A 53 11.65 -28.24 -1.61
C ARG A 53 12.44 -27.06 -2.19
N ALA A 54 13.44 -27.33 -3.03
CA ALA A 54 14.26 -26.30 -3.64
C ALA A 54 13.44 -25.41 -4.59
N ALA A 55 12.58 -26.01 -5.42
CA ALA A 55 11.68 -25.27 -6.30
C ALA A 55 10.64 -24.45 -5.51
N ALA A 56 10.11 -24.99 -4.42
CA ALA A 56 9.19 -24.28 -3.53
C ALA A 56 9.88 -23.09 -2.83
N ALA A 57 11.12 -23.26 -2.35
CA ALA A 57 11.90 -22.18 -1.77
C ALA A 57 12.19 -21.06 -2.79
N GLY A 58 12.55 -21.41 -4.03
CA GLY A 58 12.72 -20.46 -5.12
C GLY A 58 11.44 -19.71 -5.47
N LEU A 59 10.30 -20.41 -5.53
CA LEU A 59 9.00 -19.79 -5.74
C LEU A 59 8.61 -18.86 -4.57
N ALA A 60 8.84 -19.28 -3.33
CA ALA A 60 8.56 -18.45 -2.15
C ALA A 60 9.42 -17.19 -2.13
N ALA A 61 10.71 -17.29 -2.44
CA ALA A 61 11.60 -16.14 -2.59
C ALA A 61 11.11 -15.22 -3.71
N TRP A 62 10.74 -15.78 -4.86
CA TRP A 62 10.19 -14.99 -5.97
C TRP A 62 8.86 -14.32 -5.61
N LEU A 63 7.97 -15.00 -4.88
CA LEU A 63 6.71 -14.42 -4.41
C LEU A 63 6.94 -13.30 -3.39
N SER A 64 7.93 -13.47 -2.51
CA SER A 64 8.38 -12.43 -1.57
C SER A 64 8.91 -11.21 -2.31
N ASP A 65 9.82 -11.41 -3.27
CA ASP A 65 10.39 -10.34 -4.10
C ASP A 65 9.35 -9.69 -5.03
N ARG A 66 8.32 -10.44 -5.43
CA ARG A 66 7.21 -9.91 -6.23
C ARG A 66 6.19 -9.13 -5.41
N GLY A 67 5.94 -9.53 -4.16
CA GLY A 67 5.37 -8.63 -3.16
C GLY A 67 6.23 -7.37 -3.02
N GLY A 68 7.53 -7.51 -3.30
CA GLY A 68 8.51 -6.44 -3.46
C GLY A 68 8.27 -5.49 -4.65
N ALA A 69 7.64 -5.90 -5.75
CA ALA A 69 7.36 -5.03 -6.89
C ALA A 69 6.15 -4.10 -6.63
N ALA A 70 5.12 -4.61 -5.96
CA ALA A 70 4.14 -3.75 -5.30
C ALA A 70 4.83 -2.91 -4.22
N SER A 71 5.79 -3.44 -3.47
CA SER A 71 6.52 -2.66 -2.47
C SER A 71 7.39 -1.54 -3.05
N GLY A 72 7.89 -1.64 -4.29
CA GLY A 72 8.73 -0.60 -4.89
C GLY A 72 7.92 0.62 -5.27
N GLU A 73 6.81 0.42 -5.98
CA GLU A 73 5.86 1.48 -6.31
C GLU A 73 5.05 1.94 -5.08
N ASP A 74 4.67 1.02 -4.19
CA ASP A 74 3.98 1.34 -2.94
C ASP A 74 4.91 2.11 -2.00
N ALA A 75 6.17 1.71 -1.86
CA ALA A 75 7.16 2.47 -1.08
C ALA A 75 7.45 3.80 -1.75
N ALA A 76 7.57 3.88 -3.07
CA ALA A 76 7.73 5.14 -3.78
C ALA A 76 6.53 6.07 -3.52
N ALA A 77 5.30 5.55 -3.51
CA ALA A 77 4.11 6.30 -3.18
C ALA A 77 4.11 6.77 -1.71
N VAL A 78 4.42 5.90 -0.75
CA VAL A 78 4.52 6.28 0.67
C VAL A 78 5.61 7.34 0.86
N GLN A 79 6.77 7.17 0.23
CA GLN A 79 7.88 8.12 0.30
C GLN A 79 7.54 9.48 -0.33
N ALA A 80 6.85 9.49 -1.48
CA ALA A 80 6.40 10.73 -2.11
C ALA A 80 5.45 11.52 -1.20
N VAL A 81 4.49 10.84 -0.58
CA VAL A 81 3.55 11.47 0.36
C VAL A 81 4.28 11.93 1.63
N ARG A 82 5.15 11.11 2.22
CA ARG A 82 5.98 11.46 3.38
C ARG A 82 6.81 12.71 3.09
N ALA A 83 7.56 12.72 1.99
CA ALA A 83 8.41 13.84 1.59
C ALA A 83 7.62 15.14 1.37
N PHE A 84 6.41 15.05 0.80
CA PHE A 84 5.54 16.21 0.65
C PHE A 84 5.13 16.77 2.02
N ILE A 85 4.74 15.91 2.96
CA ILE A 85 4.32 16.32 4.31
C ILE A 85 5.51 16.91 5.08
N GLU A 86 6.70 16.30 5.01
CA GLU A 86 7.90 16.83 5.66
C GLU A 86 8.26 18.22 5.14
N ARG A 87 8.14 18.43 3.82
CA ARG A 87 8.50 19.72 3.19
C ARG A 87 7.46 20.81 3.40
N HIS A 88 6.19 20.46 3.52
CA HIS A 88 5.07 21.41 3.41
C HIS A 88 4.02 21.34 4.53
N GLY A 89 4.16 20.40 5.46
CA GLY A 89 3.14 20.02 6.45
C GLY A 89 2.65 21.14 7.34
N GLU A 90 3.50 22.13 7.64
CA GLU A 90 3.13 23.29 8.47
C GLU A 90 2.67 24.49 7.66
N ALA A 91 3.24 24.69 6.47
CA ALA A 91 3.01 25.90 5.68
C ALA A 91 1.80 25.81 4.74
N ARG A 92 1.43 24.61 4.27
CA ARG A 92 0.39 24.42 3.24
C ARG A 92 -0.87 23.74 3.74
N PHE A 93 -0.95 23.42 5.04
CA PHE A 93 -2.12 22.78 5.64
C PHE A 93 -2.76 23.68 6.70
N GLY A 94 -4.06 23.95 6.54
CA GLY A 94 -4.83 24.61 7.59
C GLY A 94 -5.00 23.68 8.80
N LEU A 95 -4.80 24.21 10.00
CA LEU A 95 -4.93 23.42 11.22
C LEU A 95 -6.40 23.31 11.63
N ILE A 96 -6.86 22.09 11.88
CA ILE A 96 -8.19 21.80 12.41
C ILE A 96 -8.02 21.21 13.81
N GLY A 97 -8.65 21.83 14.79
CA GLY A 97 -8.73 21.35 16.16
C GLY A 97 -10.16 21.02 16.56
N HIS A 98 -10.39 21.05 17.87
CA HIS A 98 -11.68 20.78 18.48
C HIS A 98 -11.98 21.84 19.55
N ASP A 99 -13.24 22.30 19.60
CA ASP A 99 -13.74 23.15 20.69
C ASP A 99 -14.07 22.32 21.96
N PRO A 100 -14.47 22.95 23.08
CA PRO A 100 -14.81 22.24 24.31
C PRO A 100 -15.95 21.20 24.16
N ASP A 101 -16.86 21.41 23.20
CA ASP A 101 -17.96 20.48 22.89
C ASP A 101 -17.50 19.35 21.93
N GLY A 102 -16.25 19.40 21.46
CA GLY A 102 -15.62 18.43 20.58
C GLY A 102 -15.93 18.63 19.10
N LEU A 103 -16.57 19.74 18.72
CA LEU A 103 -16.81 20.10 17.33
C LEU A 103 -15.51 20.58 16.68
N ARG A 104 -15.32 20.25 15.41
CA ARG A 104 -14.15 20.71 14.66
C ARG A 104 -14.19 22.22 14.49
N VAL A 105 -13.07 22.87 14.75
CA VAL A 105 -12.87 24.32 14.54
C VAL A 105 -11.58 24.57 13.77
N MET A 106 -11.57 25.62 12.95
CA MET A 106 -10.33 26.08 12.32
C MET A 106 -9.45 26.71 13.41
N GLU A 107 -8.18 26.32 13.43
CA GLU A 107 -7.17 26.95 14.28
C GLU A 107 -6.22 27.81 13.45
N GLY A 108 -5.76 28.91 14.04
CA GLY A 108 -4.88 29.88 13.41
C GLY A 108 -5.35 31.30 13.65
N ASP A 109 -4.57 32.25 13.17
CA ASP A 109 -4.82 33.70 13.29
C ASP A 109 -5.79 34.24 12.20
N GLY A 110 -6.48 33.35 11.48
CA GLY A 110 -7.38 33.70 10.40
C GLY A 110 -6.69 34.05 9.07
N ARG A 111 -5.36 34.00 9.00
CA ARG A 111 -4.66 34.27 7.72
C ARG A 111 -4.89 33.13 6.72
N PRO A 112 -5.10 33.44 5.43
CA PRO A 112 -5.19 32.43 4.40
C PRO A 112 -3.88 31.64 4.27
N VAL A 113 -3.99 30.31 4.22
CA VAL A 113 -2.88 29.42 3.88
C VAL A 113 -2.56 29.55 2.39
N ALA A 114 -1.37 30.05 2.06
CA ALA A 114 -0.90 30.18 0.69
C ALA A 114 -0.71 28.81 0.02
N ASN A 115 -1.09 28.68 -1.26
CA ASN A 115 -0.98 27.44 -2.05
C ASN A 115 -1.49 26.20 -1.28
N ARG A 116 -2.64 26.32 -0.61
CA ARG A 116 -3.17 25.30 0.30
C ARG A 116 -3.19 23.90 -0.33
N ALA A 117 -2.53 22.96 0.33
CA ALA A 117 -2.54 21.53 0.00
C ALA A 117 -3.73 20.80 0.65
N GLY A 118 -4.22 21.34 1.76
CA GLY A 118 -5.42 20.86 2.44
C GLY A 118 -5.44 21.25 3.92
N TRP A 119 -5.71 20.28 4.79
CA TRP A 119 -5.80 20.49 6.24
C TRP A 119 -5.08 19.43 7.05
N ARG A 120 -4.60 19.80 8.24
CA ARG A 120 -4.08 18.89 9.25
C ARG A 120 -5.04 18.88 10.42
N LEU A 121 -5.58 17.71 10.74
CA LEU A 121 -6.53 17.51 11.83
C LEU A 121 -5.80 16.99 13.06
N ARG A 122 -5.89 17.76 14.15
CA ARG A 122 -5.39 17.36 15.47
C ARG A 122 -6.22 16.19 16.00
N PRO A 123 -5.58 15.20 16.64
CA PRO A 123 -6.32 14.17 17.37
C PRO A 123 -7.23 14.78 18.44
N ARG A 124 -8.39 14.17 18.65
CA ARG A 124 -9.31 14.62 19.71
C ARG A 124 -8.88 14.13 21.08
N LYS A 125 -8.29 12.95 21.13
CA LYS A 125 -7.88 12.26 22.36
C LYS A 125 -6.40 11.90 22.30
N GLU A 126 -5.78 11.84 23.45
CA GLU A 126 -4.43 11.29 23.60
C GLU A 126 -4.43 9.82 23.17
N GLY A 127 -3.48 9.44 22.30
CA GLY A 127 -3.42 8.14 21.65
C GLY A 127 -4.04 8.08 20.23
N GLU A 128 -4.81 9.08 19.81
CA GLU A 128 -5.15 9.24 18.39
C GLU A 128 -4.00 9.92 17.64
N GLY A 129 -3.74 9.48 16.41
CA GLY A 129 -2.75 10.11 15.53
C GLY A 129 -3.29 11.36 14.82
N TRP A 130 -2.37 12.24 14.41
CA TRP A 130 -2.67 13.32 13.47
C TRP A 130 -3.23 12.77 12.15
N ARG A 131 -3.98 13.60 11.40
CA ARG A 131 -4.42 13.25 10.05
C ARG A 131 -4.17 14.40 9.09
N PHE A 132 -3.71 14.08 7.89
CA PHE A 132 -3.53 15.01 6.77
C PHE A 132 -4.64 14.79 5.75
N LEU A 133 -5.36 15.84 5.43
CA LEU A 133 -6.50 15.86 4.52
C LEU A 133 -6.05 16.57 3.25
N PHE A 134 -5.70 15.82 2.21
CA PHE A 134 -5.21 16.37 0.94
C PHE A 134 -6.35 16.69 -0.01
N LEU A 135 -6.28 17.87 -0.63
CA LEU A 135 -7.17 18.21 -1.75
C LEU A 135 -6.86 17.33 -2.97
N PRO A 136 -7.88 16.88 -3.73
CA PRO A 136 -7.67 15.96 -4.85
C PRO A 136 -6.76 16.51 -5.96
N GLU A 137 -6.85 17.81 -6.25
CA GLU A 137 -6.02 18.44 -7.28
C GLU A 137 -4.54 18.47 -6.87
N VAL A 138 -4.25 18.77 -5.60
CA VAL A 138 -2.88 18.77 -5.06
C VAL A 138 -2.35 17.34 -4.94
N TRP A 139 -3.20 16.39 -4.54
CA TRP A 139 -2.87 14.98 -4.52
C TRP A 139 -2.38 14.49 -5.89
N ARG A 140 -3.14 14.75 -6.95
CA ARG A 140 -2.78 14.29 -8.31
C ARG A 140 -1.64 15.09 -8.92
N GLY A 141 -1.64 16.41 -8.77
CA GLY A 141 -0.73 17.30 -9.49
C GLY A 141 0.63 17.46 -8.82
N GLU A 142 0.71 17.34 -7.50
CA GLU A 142 1.93 17.65 -6.76
C GLU A 142 2.43 16.46 -5.93
N VAL A 143 1.55 15.82 -5.15
CA VAL A 143 1.94 14.73 -4.24
C VAL A 143 2.28 13.46 -5.02
N CYS A 144 1.43 13.09 -5.97
CA CYS A 144 1.61 11.93 -6.85
C CYS A 144 2.21 12.32 -8.21
N ALA A 145 2.94 13.44 -8.30
CA ALA A 145 3.56 13.84 -9.56
C ALA A 145 4.50 12.74 -10.07
N GLY A 146 4.22 12.21 -11.27
CA GLY A 146 4.97 11.09 -11.84
C GLY A 146 4.56 9.70 -11.35
N LEU A 147 3.50 9.59 -10.54
CA LEU A 147 2.90 8.34 -10.08
C LEU A 147 1.42 8.26 -10.51
N ASP A 148 0.84 7.06 -10.54
CA ASP A 148 -0.61 6.93 -10.66
C ASP A 148 -1.28 7.32 -9.33
N PRO A 149 -2.15 8.35 -9.29
CA PRO A 149 -2.71 8.83 -8.03
C PRO A 149 -3.69 7.85 -7.36
N ALA A 150 -4.33 6.97 -8.12
CA ALA A 150 -5.24 5.97 -7.58
C ALA A 150 -4.47 4.79 -7.00
N GLU A 151 -3.44 4.31 -7.68
CA GLU A 151 -2.56 3.26 -7.14
C GLU A 151 -1.74 3.75 -5.95
N ALA A 152 -1.25 5.00 -5.95
CA ALA A 152 -0.63 5.59 -4.78
C ALA A 152 -1.58 5.62 -3.57
N ALA A 153 -2.85 6.01 -3.78
CA ALA A 153 -3.83 5.99 -2.70
C ALA A 153 -4.16 4.54 -2.23
N ARG A 154 -4.16 3.55 -3.13
CA ARG A 154 -4.32 2.14 -2.77
C ARG A 154 -3.10 1.60 -2.01
N ALA A 155 -1.89 2.00 -2.38
CA ALA A 155 -0.66 1.66 -1.68
C ALA A 155 -0.71 2.12 -0.22
N LEU A 156 -1.06 3.38 0.00
CA LEU A 156 -1.23 3.90 1.36
C LEU A 156 -2.38 3.20 2.09
N GLN A 157 -3.47 2.84 1.40
CA GLN A 157 -4.56 2.08 2.00
C GLN A 157 -4.09 0.68 2.45
N ARG A 158 -3.36 -0.04 1.61
CA ARG A 158 -2.76 -1.35 1.93
C ARG A 158 -1.81 -1.25 3.13
N ALA A 159 -1.06 -0.16 3.23
CA ALA A 159 -0.18 0.13 4.36
C ALA A 159 -0.90 0.59 5.64
N GLY A 160 -2.24 0.73 5.63
CA GLY A 160 -3.00 1.26 6.77
C GLY A 160 -2.79 2.77 7.02
N LEU A 161 -2.17 3.48 6.07
CA LEU A 161 -1.85 4.90 6.16
C LEU A 161 -2.91 5.81 5.53
N LEU A 162 -3.89 5.25 4.81
CA LEU A 162 -4.98 6.00 4.22
C LEU A 162 -6.34 5.51 4.70
N THR A 163 -7.19 6.44 5.12
CA THR A 163 -8.58 6.15 5.48
C THR A 163 -9.48 6.31 4.26
N PRO A 164 -10.04 5.21 3.70
CA PRO A 164 -10.87 5.28 2.51
C PRO A 164 -12.23 5.94 2.80
N GLY A 165 -12.91 6.31 1.72
CA GLY A 165 -14.30 6.74 1.75
C GLY A 165 -15.30 5.60 1.59
N GLU A 166 -16.53 5.97 1.25
CA GLU A 166 -17.62 5.00 1.08
C GLU A 166 -17.46 4.18 -0.20
N GLY A 167 -17.70 2.87 -0.08
CA GLY A 167 -17.63 1.92 -1.19
C GLY A 167 -16.23 1.79 -1.77
N LYS A 168 -16.08 2.00 -3.08
CA LYS A 168 -14.81 1.88 -3.81
C LYS A 168 -14.00 3.18 -3.84
N ASN A 169 -14.45 4.23 -3.14
CA ASN A 169 -13.84 5.54 -3.20
C ASN A 169 -12.67 5.68 -2.22
N LEU A 170 -11.48 6.01 -2.73
CA LEU A 170 -10.29 6.27 -1.90
C LEU A 170 -10.34 7.67 -1.24
N ALA A 171 -10.90 8.66 -1.93
CA ALA A 171 -11.16 9.98 -1.36
C ALA A 171 -12.55 10.01 -0.71
N ARG A 172 -12.66 10.66 0.45
CA ARG A 172 -13.89 10.76 1.25
C ARG A 172 -14.34 12.20 1.44
N LYS A 173 -15.65 12.41 1.63
CA LYS A 173 -16.17 13.70 2.10
C LYS A 173 -15.80 13.85 3.57
N GLU A 174 -15.23 14.98 3.92
CA GLU A 174 -14.76 15.21 5.28
C GLU A 174 -15.25 16.57 5.80
N ARG A 175 -15.74 16.60 7.04
CA ARG A 175 -16.21 17.85 7.64
C ARG A 175 -15.03 18.76 7.96
N VAL A 176 -14.93 19.85 7.21
CA VAL A 176 -13.94 20.91 7.42
C VAL A 176 -14.70 22.19 7.82
N PRO A 177 -14.37 22.82 8.96
CA PRO A 177 -15.09 24.01 9.41
C PRO A 177 -14.92 25.17 8.41
N GLY A 178 -16.03 25.83 8.07
CA GLY A 178 -16.04 26.90 7.06
C GLY A 178 -16.03 26.41 5.60
N HIS A 179 -16.12 25.10 5.35
CA HIS A 179 -16.15 24.53 4.01
C HIS A 179 -17.27 23.48 3.87
N ASP A 180 -17.84 23.36 2.67
CA ASP A 180 -18.90 22.39 2.37
C ASP A 180 -18.33 20.98 2.13
N GLN A 181 -18.02 20.29 3.23
CA GLN A 181 -17.55 18.90 3.29
C GLN A 181 -16.70 18.45 2.08
N PRO A 182 -15.51 19.05 1.88
CA PRO A 182 -14.70 18.78 0.70
C PRO A 182 -14.35 17.29 0.59
N ARG A 183 -14.25 16.79 -0.65
CA ARG A 183 -13.65 15.47 -0.89
C ARG A 183 -12.14 15.58 -0.75
N VAL A 184 -11.57 14.72 0.09
CA VAL A 184 -10.14 14.72 0.42
C VAL A 184 -9.60 13.29 0.53
N TYR A 185 -8.30 13.14 0.33
CA TYR A 185 -7.56 11.94 0.72
C TYR A 185 -7.12 12.10 2.16
N VAL A 186 -7.47 11.15 3.04
CA VAL A 186 -7.16 11.23 4.48
C VAL A 186 -6.00 10.30 4.79
N VAL A 187 -4.84 10.89 5.04
CA VAL A 187 -3.59 10.20 5.35
C VAL A 187 -3.32 10.28 6.85
N ALA A 188 -2.93 9.17 7.46
CA ALA A 188 -2.55 9.09 8.86
C ALA A 188 -1.21 9.78 9.10
N GLY A 189 -1.08 10.51 10.20
CA GLY A 189 0.13 11.20 10.60
C GLY A 189 1.27 10.25 10.98
N SER A 190 0.95 8.99 11.28
CA SER A 190 1.95 7.92 11.48
C SER A 190 2.77 7.61 10.22
N ILE A 191 2.42 8.22 9.08
CA ILE A 191 3.30 8.24 7.89
C ILE A 191 4.60 9.01 8.14
N LEU A 192 4.72 9.76 9.23
CA LEU A 192 5.95 10.47 9.62
C LEU A 192 6.75 9.73 10.69
N ASP A 193 6.21 8.65 11.26
CA ASP A 193 6.89 7.83 12.25
C ASP A 193 8.01 6.98 11.61
#